data_AF-A0A0C9SZW7-F1
#
_entry.id   AF-A0A0C9SZW7-F1
#
_cell.length_a   1.000
_cell.length_b   1.000
_cell.length_c   1.000
_cell.angle_alpha   90.00
_cell.angle_beta   90.00
_cell.angle_gamma   90.00
#
_symmetry.space_group_name_H-M   'P 1'
#
loop_
_entity.id
_entity.type
_entity.pdbx_description
1 polymer ?
#
loop_
_entity_poly.entity_id
_entity_poly.type
_entity_poly.pdbx_seq_one_letter_code
_entity_poly.pdbx_strand_id
1 'polypeptide(L)' 'RACVIIYILTSLKIVPHVFQLQASLVILNGRDTVITAGTGSGKTLCLLIPMLL' A
#
# COMPACT_ATOMS: atom_id res chain seq x y z
N ARG A 1 1.50 -5.55 -9.77
CA ARG A 1 1.41 -4.25 -10.51
C ARG A 1 1.57 -3.05 -9.58
N ALA A 2 1.03 -3.08 -8.34
CA ALA A 2 1.18 -2.04 -7.33
C ALA A 2 2.57 -1.39 -7.25
N CYS A 3 3.65 -2.18 -7.12
CA CYS A 3 5.00 -1.64 -6.96
C CYS A 3 5.43 -0.74 -8.12
N VAL A 4 5.17 -1.16 -9.37
CA VAL A 4 5.54 -0.39 -10.55
C VAL A 4 4.72 0.88 -10.65
N ILE A 5 3.42 0.81 -10.37
CA ILE A 5 2.52 1.97 -10.37
C ILE A 5 2.99 3.00 -9.33
N ILE A 6 3.18 2.60 -8.08
CA ILE A 6 3.64 3.49 -7.01
C ILE A 6 5.02 4.06 -7.33
N TYR A 7 5.94 3.23 -7.85
CA TYR A 7 7.27 3.69 -8.21
C TYR A 7 7.21 4.79 -9.29
N ILE A 8 6.40 4.62 -10.33
CA ILE A 8 6.21 5.63 -11.38
C ILE A 8 5.54 6.90 -10.81
N LEU A 9 4.45 6.74 -10.06
CA LEU A 9 3.69 7.87 -9.50
C LEU A 9 4.48 8.69 -8.47
N THR A 10 5.51 8.10 -7.87
CA THR A 10 6.38 8.76 -6.89
C THR A 10 7.69 9.25 -7.50
N SER A 11 7.72 9.47 -8.82
CA SER A 11 8.91 9.91 -9.56
C SER A 11 10.11 9.00 -9.33
N LEU A 12 9.87 7.69 -9.33
CA LEU A 12 10.88 6.63 -9.16
C LEU A 12 11.57 6.65 -7.79
N LYS A 13 10.86 7.06 -6.73
CA LYS A 13 11.44 7.20 -5.37
C LYS A 13 10.95 6.16 -4.37
N ILE A 14 9.69 5.73 -4.46
CA ILE A 14 9.06 4.91 -3.43
C ILE A 14 8.71 3.53 -3.98
N VAL A 15 9.16 2.50 -3.29
CA VAL A 15 8.69 1.12 -3.47
C VAL A 15 7.88 0.74 -2.24
N PRO A 16 6.65 0.21 -2.37
CA PRO A 16 5.87 -0.23 -1.23
C PRO A 16 6.56 -1.30 -0.39
N HIS A 17 6.47 -1.18 0.93
CA HIS A 17 6.88 -2.23 1.86
C HIS A 17 5.97 -3.45 1.77
N VAL A 18 6.49 -4.61 2.17
CA VAL A 18 5.76 -5.89 2.13
C VAL A 18 4.44 -5.83 2.89
N PHE A 19 4.42 -5.24 4.09
CA PHE A 19 3.18 -5.15 4.88
C PHE A 19 2.12 -4.29 4.21
N GLN A 20 2.52 -3.26 3.43
CA GLN A 20 1.58 -2.42 2.69
C GLN A 20 0.93 -3.22 1.57
N LEU A 21 1.71 -4.02 0.84
CA LEU A 21 1.20 -4.91 -0.19
C LEU A 21 0.29 -6.00 0.38
N GLN A 22 0.67 -6.61 1.50
CA GLN A 22 -0.16 -7.62 2.18
C GLN A 22 -1.50 -7.03 2.64
N ALA A 23 -1.48 -5.89 3.32
CA ALA A 23 -2.70 -5.19 3.72
C ALA A 23 -3.56 -4.83 2.50
N SER A 24 -2.96 -4.32 1.43
CA SER A 24 -3.67 -3.95 0.20
C SER A 24 -4.37 -5.14 -0.44
N LEU A 25 -3.73 -6.31 -0.46
CA LEU A 25 -4.35 -7.54 -0.97
C LEU A 25 -5.54 -7.98 -0.13
N VAL A 26 -5.49 -7.82 1.20
CA VAL A 26 -6.63 -8.14 2.07
C VAL A 26 -7.79 -7.17 1.81
N ILE A 27 -7.50 -5.87 1.71
CA ILE A 27 -8.49 -4.81 1.42
C ILE A 27 -9.15 -5.05 0.05
N LEU A 28 -8.36 -5.33 -1.00
CA LEU A 28 -8.88 -5.61 -2.35
C LEU A 28 -9.80 -6.85 -2.41
N ASN A 29 -9.69 -7.75 -1.44
CA ASN A 29 -10.60 -8.90 -1.31
C ASN A 29 -11.86 -8.57 -0.48
N GLY A 30 -12.16 -7.28 -0.25
CA GLY A 30 -13.34 -6.83 0.48
C GLY A 30 -13.31 -7.16 1.97
N ARG A 31 -12.12 -7.36 2.56
CA ARG A 31 -11.97 -7.66 3.98
C ARG A 31 -11.43 -6.47 4.76
N ASP A 32 -12.06 -6.22 5.90
CA ASP A 32 -11.55 -5.26 6.88
C ASP A 32 -10.17 -5.68 7.37
N THR A 33 -9.29 -4.69 7.57
CA THR A 33 -7.89 -4.92 7.91
C THR A 33 -7.47 -4.00 9.05
N VAL A 34 -6.89 -4.58 10.11
CA VAL A 34 -6.25 -3.84 11.20
C VAL A 34 -4.74 -3.83 10.96
N ILE A 35 -4.15 -2.63 10.85
CA ILE A 35 -2.72 -2.45 10.60
C ILE A 35 -2.08 -1.76 11.80
N THR A 36 -1.28 -2.50 12.56
CA THR A 36 -0.56 -1.97 13.72
C THR A 36 0.85 -1.54 13.34
N ALA A 37 1.05 -0.23 13.15
CA ALA A 37 2.37 0.35 12.91
C ALA A 37 2.42 1.81 13.40
N GLY A 38 3.60 2.32 13.74
CA GLY A 38 3.80 3.71 14.18
C GLY A 38 3.45 4.75 13.11
N THR A 39 3.19 6.01 13.48
CA THR A 39 3.03 7.12 12.52
C THR A 39 4.32 7.30 11.71
N GLY A 40 4.19 7.71 10.44
CA GLY A 40 5.35 7.81 9.52
C GLY A 40 5.76 6.49 8.86
N SER A 41 5.26 5.33 9.31
CA SER A 41 5.53 4.02 8.68
C SER A 41 4.92 3.84 7.28
N GLY A 42 4.15 4.80 6.78
CA GLY A 42 3.53 4.71 5.45
C GLY A 42 2.22 3.90 5.41
N LYS A 43 1.49 3.78 6.53
CA LYS A 43 0.15 3.15 6.54
C LYS A 43 -0.84 3.76 5.53
N THR A 44 -0.69 5.05 5.22
CA THR A 44 -1.50 5.73 4.19
C THR A 44 -1.40 5.03 2.83
N LEU A 45 -0.22 4.50 2.48
CA LEU A 45 -0.02 3.81 1.22
C LEU A 45 -0.79 2.47 1.17
N CYS A 46 -1.07 1.83 2.31
CA CYS A 46 -1.91 0.63 2.38
C CYS A 46 -3.36 0.89 1.92
N LEU A 47 -3.85 2.12 2.10
CA LEU A 47 -5.20 2.54 1.67
C LEU A 47 -5.20 3.06 0.22
N LEU A 48 -4.10 3.70 -0.22
CA LEU A 48 -3.99 4.22 -1.57
C LEU A 48 -3.76 3.14 -2.62
N ILE A 49 -2.98 2.09 -2.33
CA ILE A 49 -2.70 1.03 -3.30
C ILE A 49 -4.00 0.37 -3.81
N PRO A 50 -4.97 -0.04 -2.95
CA PRO A 50 -6.25 -0.58 -3.41
C PRO A 50 -7.10 0.38 -4.25
N MET A 51 -7.00 1.70 -4.02
CA MET A 51 -7.76 2.69 -4.81
C MET A 51 -7.18 2.91 -6.21
N LEU A 52 -5.91 2.55 -6.41
CA LEU A 52 -5.18 2.72 -7.68
C LEU A 52 -5.18 1.44 -8.54
N LEU A 53 -5.71 0.33 -8.03
CA LEU A 53 -5.75 -0.98 -8.69
C LEU A 53 -7.18 -1.40 -9.03
#